data_AF-A0A1V4SG65-F1
#
_entry.id   AF-A0A1V4SG65-F1
#
_cell.length_a   1.000
_cell.length_b   1.000
_cell.length_c   1.000
_cell.angle_alpha   90.00
_cell.angle_beta   90.00
_cell.angle_gamma   90.00
#
_symmetry.space_group_name_H-M   'P 1'
#
loop_
_entity.id
_entity.type
_entity.pdbx_description
1 polymer ?
#
loop_
_entity_poly.entity_id
_entity_poly.type
_entity_poly.pdbx_seq_one_letter_code
_entity_poly.pdbx_strand_id
1 'polypeptide(L)'
;MTVFLIGLAAGIISGMGIGGGAVLIPALVLFVRPEQHVAQSTNLLFFIPTAAVALAIHIKRRRIDFKTGIPIMLFGLAGAILGSRIALAADGMLLRKGFGVFLLAMGLYEIFGKRKKTKGKDPKEKDG
;
A
#
# COMPACT_ATOMS: atom_id res chain seq x y z
N MET A 1 -0.48 -9.34 22.53
CA MET A 1 0.85 -9.77 22.02
C MET A 1 0.88 -9.88 20.49
N THR A 2 -0.01 -10.66 19.88
CA THR A 2 -0.01 -10.98 18.43
C THR A 2 -0.11 -9.75 17.52
N VAL A 3 -0.96 -8.78 17.86
CA VAL A 3 -1.13 -7.54 17.08
C VAL A 3 0.16 -6.70 17.02
N PHE A 4 0.92 -6.67 18.11
CA PHE A 4 2.19 -5.95 18.17
C PHE A 4 3.24 -6.57 17.25
N LEU A 5 3.36 -7.91 17.25
CA LEU A 5 4.29 -8.62 16.37
C LEU A 5 3.92 -8.45 14.88
N ILE A 6 2.63 -8.52 14.57
CA ILE A 6 2.11 -8.30 13.21
C ILE A 6 2.39 -6.87 12.76
N GLY A 7 2.11 -5.88 13.60
CA GLY A 7 2.37 -4.47 13.29
C GLY A 7 3.86 -4.18 13.10
N LEU A 8 4.72 -4.78 13.92
CA LEU A 8 6.17 -4.63 13.82
C LEU A 8 6.72 -5.25 12.52
N ALA A 9 6.29 -6.48 12.20
CA ALA A 9 6.68 -7.14 10.95
C ALA A 9 6.18 -6.36 9.72
N ALA A 10 4.92 -5.92 9.73
CA ALA A 10 4.36 -5.09 8.65
C ALA A 10 5.11 -3.77 8.49
N GLY A 11 5.51 -3.13 9.60
CA GLY A 11 6.33 -1.92 9.62
C GLY A 11 7.67 -2.09 8.93
N ILE A 12 8.39 -3.18 9.24
CA ILE A 12 9.68 -3.51 8.61
C ILE A 12 9.50 -3.70 7.10
N ILE A 13 8.51 -4.50 6.68
CA ILE A 13 8.22 -4.75 5.26
C ILE A 13 7.84 -3.45 4.55
N SER A 14 7.11 -2.56 5.22
CA SER A 14 6.77 -1.26 4.66
C SER A 14 8.00 -0.39 4.43
N GLY A 15 8.97 -0.43 5.35
CA GLY A 15 10.25 0.26 5.21
C GLY A 15 11.11 -0.23 4.04
N MET A 16 10.90 -1.47 3.59
CA MET A 16 11.55 -2.02 2.39
C MET A 16 10.96 -1.50 1.08
N GLY A 17 9.94 -0.63 1.14
CA GLY A 17 9.33 0.00 -0.04
C GLY A 17 8.20 -0.82 -0.68
N ILE A 18 7.83 -1.96 -0.09
CA ILE A 18 6.74 -2.84 -0.58
C ILE A 18 5.35 -2.29 -0.17
N GLY A 19 5.29 -1.49 0.90
CA GLY A 19 4.04 -1.05 1.52
C GLY A 19 3.46 -2.15 2.39
N GLY A 20 3.56 -2.01 3.71
CA GLY A 20 3.26 -3.08 4.68
C GLY A 20 1.80 -3.54 4.72
N GLY A 21 0.89 -2.81 4.06
CA GLY A 21 -0.54 -3.07 4.16
C GLY A 21 -1.04 -4.34 3.46
N ALA A 22 -0.39 -4.75 2.36
CA ALA A 22 -0.72 -6.00 1.68
C ALA A 22 -0.47 -7.23 2.58
N VAL A 23 0.46 -7.12 3.53
CA VAL A 23 0.79 -8.17 4.52
C VAL A 23 -0.01 -7.98 5.80
N LEU A 24 -0.26 -6.73 6.22
CA LEU A 24 -0.98 -6.41 7.44
C LEU A 24 -2.43 -6.91 7.42
N ILE A 25 -3.15 -6.72 6.31
CA ILE A 25 -4.57 -7.12 6.21
C ILE A 25 -4.74 -8.65 6.34
N PRO A 26 -4.04 -9.51 5.57
CA PRO A 26 -4.13 -10.96 5.74
C PRO A 26 -3.71 -11.41 7.13
N ALA A 27 -2.65 -10.83 7.70
CA ALA A 27 -2.20 -11.17 9.04
C ALA A 27 -3.27 -10.86 10.09
N LEU A 28 -3.91 -9.69 10.04
CA LEU A 28 -5.01 -9.36 10.96
C LEU A 28 -6.20 -10.32 10.80
N VAL A 29 -6.62 -10.59 9.56
CA VAL A 29 -7.78 -11.46 9.29
C VAL A 29 -7.52 -12.91 9.72
N LEU A 30 -6.30 -13.43 9.55
CA LEU A 30 -5.95 -14.81 9.88
C LEU A 30 -5.75 -15.01 11.39
N PHE A 31 -5.04 -14.10 12.06
CA PHE A 31 -4.64 -14.25 13.46
C PHE A 31 -5.62 -13.64 14.47
N VAL A 32 -6.33 -12.58 14.09
CA VAL A 32 -7.23 -11.83 14.99
C VAL A 32 -8.71 -12.05 14.61
N ARG A 33 -8.99 -12.43 13.36
CA ARG A 33 -10.35 -12.63 12.81
C ARG A 33 -11.34 -11.48 13.08
N PRO A 34 -10.95 -10.19 12.97
CA PRO A 34 -11.89 -9.10 13.10
C PRO A 34 -12.82 -9.05 11.88
N GLU A 35 -13.87 -8.25 11.99
CA GLU A 35 -14.66 -7.88 10.81
C GLU A 35 -13.77 -7.20 9.75
N GLN A 36 -14.08 -7.45 8.48
CA GLN A 36 -13.26 -6.96 7.36
C GLN A 36 -13.13 -5.42 7.35
N HIS A 37 -14.20 -4.70 7.73
CA HIS A 37 -14.18 -3.25 7.85
C HIS A 37 -13.20 -2.75 8.92
N VAL A 38 -13.08 -3.47 10.03
CA VAL A 38 -12.14 -3.15 11.10
C VAL A 38 -10.70 -3.38 10.62
N ALA A 39 -10.42 -4.53 9.98
CA ALA A 39 -9.09 -4.82 9.44
C ALA A 39 -8.63 -3.76 8.41
N GLN A 40 -9.53 -3.35 7.51
CA GLN A 40 -9.27 -2.30 6.51
C GLN A 40 -8.99 -0.94 7.17
N SER A 41 -9.79 -0.57 8.18
CA SER A 41 -9.64 0.68 8.92
C SER A 41 -8.34 0.73 9.72
N THR A 42 -7.98 -0.37 10.39
CA THR A 42 -6.70 -0.49 11.11
C THR A 42 -5.51 -0.38 10.15
N ASN A 43 -5.59 -0.99 8.97
CA ASN A 43 -4.55 -0.87 7.96
C ASN A 43 -4.38 0.57 7.48
N LEU A 44 -5.47 1.32 7.28
CA LEU A 44 -5.39 2.72 6.91
C LEU A 44 -4.75 3.58 8.01
N LEU A 45 -5.08 3.31 9.28
CA LEU A 45 -4.45 3.96 10.43
C LEU A 45 -2.94 3.67 10.49
N PHE A 46 -2.52 2.45 10.18
CA PHE A 46 -1.11 2.06 10.08
C PHE A 46 -0.37 2.85 8.99
N PHE A 47 -1.02 3.16 7.87
CA PHE A 47 -0.38 3.92 6.79
C PHE A 47 -0.06 5.37 7.16
N ILE A 48 -0.77 6.00 8.10
CA ILE A 48 -0.55 7.41 8.47
C ILE A 48 0.88 7.68 8.96
N PRO A 49 1.38 7.02 10.02
CA PRO A 49 2.75 7.24 10.49
C PRO A 49 3.78 6.78 9.46
N THR A 50 3.53 5.68 8.75
CA THR A 50 4.43 5.18 7.70
C THR A 50 4.58 6.17 6.56
N ALA A 51 3.47 6.74 6.07
CA ALA A 51 3.47 7.73 5.01
C ALA A 51 4.14 9.04 5.46
N ALA A 52 3.91 9.47 6.71
CA ALA A 52 4.56 10.64 7.27
C ALA A 52 6.09 10.49 7.31
N VAL A 53 6.59 9.35 7.80
CA VAL A 53 8.03 9.04 7.83
C VAL A 53 8.60 8.94 6.41
N ALA A 54 7.90 8.25 5.51
CA ALA A 54 8.31 8.13 4.12
C ALA A 54 8.41 9.52 3.46
N LEU A 55 7.39 10.37 3.64
CA LEU A 55 7.36 11.73 3.11
C LEU A 55 8.50 12.58 3.67
N ALA A 56 8.73 12.56 4.99
CA ALA A 56 9.83 13.28 5.63
C ALA A 56 11.20 12.88 5.05
N ILE A 57 11.43 11.59 4.85
CA ILE A 57 12.67 11.07 4.23
C ILE A 57 12.82 11.55 2.77
N HIS A 58 11.74 11.52 1.98
CA HIS A 58 11.77 11.91 0.58
C HIS A 58 11.92 13.43 0.39
N ILE A 59 11.30 14.24 1.26
CA ILE A 59 11.50 15.70 1.31
C ILE A 59 12.97 15.99 1.61
N LYS A 60 13.54 15.35 2.64
CA LYS A 60 14.94 15.55 3.05
C LYS A 60 15.93 15.21 1.92
N ARG A 61 15.59 14.25 1.05
CA ARG A 61 16.40 13.85 -0.10
C ARG A 61 16.17 14.69 -1.36
N ARG A 62 15.33 15.74 -1.31
CA ARG A 62 14.94 16.63 -2.44
C ARG A 62 14.55 15.87 -3.72
N ARG A 63 13.97 14.69 -3.59
CA ARG A 63 13.58 13.84 -4.74
C ARG A 63 12.08 13.90 -5.06
N ILE A 64 11.38 14.93 -4.57
CA ILE A 64 9.96 15.08 -4.81
C ILE A 64 9.75 15.94 -6.05
N ASP A 65 9.28 15.30 -7.11
CA ASP A 65 8.73 16.00 -8.26
C ASP A 65 7.25 16.33 -7.99
N PHE A 66 7.02 17.55 -7.52
CA PHE A 66 5.66 18.04 -7.25
C PHE A 66 4.81 18.17 -8.51
N LYS A 67 5.40 18.31 -9.70
CA LYS A 67 4.63 18.42 -10.96
C LYS A 67 3.91 17.13 -11.28
N THR A 68 4.56 16.00 -11.03
CA THR A 68 3.96 14.66 -11.24
C THR A 68 3.23 14.18 -10.00
N GLY A 69 3.70 14.54 -8.80
CA GLY A 69 3.11 14.13 -7.53
C GLY A 69 1.71 14.69 -7.28
N ILE A 70 1.47 15.97 -7.59
CA ILE A 70 0.17 16.61 -7.32
C ILE A 70 -0.98 15.96 -8.11
N PRO A 71 -0.88 15.74 -9.43
CA PRO A 71 -1.92 15.01 -10.18
C PRO A 71 -2.19 13.63 -9.59
N ILE A 72 -1.15 12.86 -9.27
CA ILE A 72 -1.30 11.52 -8.70
C ILE A 72 -2.01 11.57 -7.34
N MET A 73 -1.66 12.55 -6.48
CA MET A 73 -2.35 12.75 -5.21
C MET A 73 -3.83 13.07 -5.41
N LEU A 74 -4.19 13.94 -6.37
CA LEU A 74 -5.58 14.31 -6.63
C LEU A 74 -6.40 13.12 -7.14
N PHE A 75 -5.90 12.40 -8.14
CA PHE A 75 -6.58 11.20 -8.64
C PHE A 75 -6.64 10.09 -7.59
N GLY A 76 -5.58 9.92 -6.81
CA GLY A 76 -5.53 8.97 -5.70
C GLY A 76 -6.54 9.32 -4.60
N LEU A 77 -6.66 10.59 -4.23
CA LEU A 77 -7.63 11.06 -3.24
C LEU A 77 -9.07 10.88 -3.73
N ALA A 78 -9.35 11.26 -4.98
CA ALA A 78 -10.66 11.05 -5.59
C ALA A 78 -11.04 9.56 -5.62
N GLY A 79 -10.10 8.71 -6.08
CA GLY A 79 -10.28 7.26 -6.11
C GLY A 79 -10.47 6.65 -4.72
N ALA A 80 -9.73 7.12 -3.71
CA ALA A 80 -9.87 6.65 -2.33
C ALA A 80 -11.23 7.02 -1.73
N ILE A 81 -11.74 8.23 -1.99
CA ILE A 81 -13.06 8.66 -1.52
C ILE A 81 -14.17 7.82 -2.18
N LEU A 82 -14.14 7.69 -3.51
CA LEU A 82 -15.09 6.87 -4.26
C LEU A 82 -15.05 5.40 -3.82
N GLY A 83 -13.85 4.83 -3.74
CA GLY A 83 -13.64 3.45 -3.32
C GLY A 83 -14.11 3.19 -1.89
N SER A 84 -13.84 4.13 -0.96
CA SER A 84 -14.30 4.02 0.43
C SER A 84 -15.82 4.03 0.53
N ARG A 85 -16.51 4.91 -0.22
CA ARG A 85 -17.99 4.95 -0.25
C ARG A 85 -18.59 3.64 -0.77
N ILE A 86 -18.02 3.08 -1.83
CA ILE A 86 -18.45 1.78 -2.37
C ILE A 86 -18.18 0.66 -1.36
N ALA A 87 -17.01 0.66 -0.72
CA ALA A 87 -16.62 -0.35 0.26
C ALA A 87 -17.50 -0.33 1.52
N LEU A 88 -17.93 0.85 1.97
CA LEU A 88 -18.85 1.00 3.11
C LEU A 88 -20.28 0.56 2.78
N ALA A 89 -20.69 0.64 1.52
CA ALA A 89 -22.01 0.17 1.07
C ALA A 89 -22.04 -1.35 0.79
N ALA A 90 -20.89 -2.01 0.73
CA ALA A 90 -20.78 -3.44 0.45
C ALA A 90 -20.86 -4.27 1.74
N ASP A 91 -21.50 -5.45 1.64
CA ASP A 91 -21.54 -6.42 2.73
C ASP A 91 -20.12 -6.95 3.08
N GLY A 92 -19.84 -7.15 4.36
CA GLY A 92 -18.54 -7.61 4.84
C GLY A 92 -18.09 -8.94 4.22
N MET A 93 -19.02 -9.85 3.88
CA MET A 93 -18.72 -11.11 3.21
C MET A 93 -18.31 -10.90 1.75
N LEU A 94 -18.99 -9.99 1.03
CA LEU A 94 -18.62 -9.59 -0.33
C LEU A 94 -17.24 -8.93 -0.34
N LEU A 95 -16.97 -8.03 0.62
CA LEU A 95 -15.68 -7.35 0.74
C LEU A 95 -14.54 -8.33 1.05
N ARG A 96 -14.79 -9.32 1.91
CA ARG A 96 -13.81 -10.37 2.23
C ARG A 96 -13.52 -11.26 1.02
N LYS A 97 -14.54 -11.74 0.31
CA LYS A 97 -14.37 -12.55 -0.91
C LYS A 97 -13.67 -11.76 -2.01
N GLY A 98 -14.10 -10.51 -2.26
CA GLY A 98 -13.49 -9.63 -3.25
C GLY A 98 -12.02 -9.36 -2.97
N PHE A 99 -11.67 -9.05 -1.71
CA PHE A 99 -10.27 -8.86 -1.33
C PHE A 99 -9.44 -10.15 -1.46
N GLY A 100 -10.00 -11.30 -1.11
CA GLY A 100 -9.34 -12.60 -1.30
C GLY A 100 -9.06 -12.90 -2.78
N VAL A 101 -10.04 -12.70 -3.66
CA VAL A 101 -9.87 -12.87 -5.11
C VAL A 101 -8.84 -11.87 -5.66
N PHE A 102 -8.87 -10.62 -5.20
CA PHE A 102 -7.89 -9.60 -5.58
C PHE A 102 -6.47 -10.02 -5.20
N LEU A 103 -6.25 -10.50 -3.98
CA LEU A 103 -4.93 -10.98 -3.54
C LEU A 103 -4.45 -12.19 -4.36
N LEU A 104 -5.34 -13.13 -4.66
CA LEU A 104 -5.00 -14.27 -5.52
C LEU A 104 -4.64 -13.80 -6.93
N ALA A 105 -5.42 -12.88 -7.50
CA ALA A 105 -5.15 -12.32 -8.82
C ALA A 105 -3.81 -11.57 -8.85
N MET A 106 -3.51 -10.76 -7.84
CA MET A 106 -2.22 -10.06 -7.71
C MET A 106 -1.06 -11.04 -7.56
N GLY A 107 -1.21 -12.07 -6.71
CA GLY A 107 -0.18 -13.11 -6.54
C GLY A 107 0.09 -13.89 -7.82
N LEU A 108 -0.97 -14.28 -8.55
CA LEU A 108 -0.83 -14.92 -9.86
C LEU A 108 -0.19 -13.95 -10.88
N TYR A 109 -0.66 -12.70 -10.94
CA TYR A 109 -0.08 -11.69 -11.83
C TYR A 109 1.39 -11.46 -11.55
N GLU A 110 1.84 -11.49 -10.29
CA GLU A 110 3.24 -11.28 -9.95
C GLU A 110 4.12 -12.50 -10.27
N ILE A 111 3.59 -13.71 -10.13
CA ILE A 111 4.28 -14.95 -10.51
C ILE A 111 4.38 -15.10 -12.04
N PHE A 112 3.32 -14.78 -12.77
CA PHE A 112 3.24 -14.94 -14.22
C PHE A 112 3.66 -13.67 -14.99
N GLY A 113 3.62 -12.50 -14.35
CA GLY A 113 4.01 -11.20 -14.88
C GLY A 113 5.53 -11.04 -14.85
N LYS A 114 6.18 -11.54 -15.89
CA LYS A 114 7.62 -11.39 -16.15
C LYS A 114 8.19 -10.03 -15.68
N ARG A 115 9.28 -10.09 -14.90
CA ARG A 115 10.22 -9.00 -14.56
C ARG A 115 10.52 -8.08 -15.76
N LYS A 116 9.73 -7.04 -15.99
CA LYS A 116 10.23 -5.89 -16.78
C LYS A 116 11.13 -5.08 -15.87
N LYS A 117 12.43 -5.41 -15.87
CA LYS A 117 13.50 -4.55 -15.35
C LYS A 117 13.28 -3.13 -15.88
N THR A 118 12.96 -2.19 -15.00
CA THR A 118 13.07 -0.75 -15.25
C THR A 118 14.53 -0.47 -15.58
N LYS A 119 14.85 -0.32 -16.87
CA LYS A 119 16.14 0.19 -17.32
C LYS A 119 16.32 1.59 -16.73
N GLY A 120 17.30 1.74 -15.85
CA GLY A 120 17.80 3.04 -15.42
C GLY A 120 18.18 3.86 -16.65
N LYS A 121 17.62 5.06 -16.75
CA LYS A 121 18.21 6.13 -17.56
C LYS A 121 19.18 6.87 -16.64
N ASP A 122 20.47 6.55 -16.75
CA ASP A 122 21.52 7.45 -16.29
C ASP A 122 21.41 8.75 -17.08
N PRO A 123 21.28 9.92 -16.44
CA PRO A 123 21.48 11.18 -17.12
C PRO A 123 22.98 11.28 -17.42
N LYS A 124 23.28 11.25 -18.72
CA LYS A 124 24.59 11.48 -19.30
C LYS A 124 25.29 12.65 -18.62
N GLU A 125 26.46 12.33 -18.08
CA GLU A 125 27.63 13.19 -17.96
C GLU A 125 27.72 14.10 -19.20
N LYS A 126 27.58 15.40 -18.96
CA LYS A 126 27.92 16.48 -19.89
C LYS A 126 28.73 17.50 -19.10
N ASP A 127 30.00 17.17 -18.91
CA ASP A 127 31.08 18.15 -18.84
C ASP A 127 31.94 17.94 -20.11
N GLY A 128 32.26 19.04 -20.78
CA GLY A 128 32.97 19.10 -22.05
C GLY A 128 32.58 20.35 -22.81
#